data_AF-A0A5L8LQ52-F1
#
_entry.id   AF-A0A5L8LQ52-F1
#
_cell.length_a   1.000
_cell.length_b   1.000
_cell.length_c   1.000
_cell.angle_alpha   90.00
_cell.angle_beta   90.00
_cell.angle_gamma   90.00
#
_symmetry.space_group_name_H-M   'P 1'
#
loop_
_entity.id
_entity.type
_entity.pdbx_description
1 polymer ?
#
loop_
_entity_poly.entity_id
_entity_poly.type
_entity_poly.pdbx_seq_one_letter_code
_entity_poly.pdbx_strand_id
1 'polypeptide(L)'
;MFYFVYQKCLNIIHRITHSIDKSFSLNCKMQKNFLFNLPYTLKDFPFQRFICENKCKNKSVIVVCAGPSLNKQFELLKANQDDYVIFSLDATYKTLLKNNIYPDFVFSMDVQEKCKCFYEDLPYNPKEPIYILSGAIDKALVKILESKKDFCFG
;
A
#
# COMPACT_ATOMS: atom_id res chain seq x y z
N MET A 1 13.61 -43.10 -15.25
CA MET A 1 12.80 -42.24 -16.15
C MET A 1 11.61 -41.59 -15.41
N PHE A 2 10.80 -42.35 -14.67
CA PHE A 2 9.63 -41.84 -13.95
C PHE A 2 9.93 -40.76 -12.90
N TYR A 3 10.98 -40.96 -12.08
CA TYR A 3 11.39 -39.99 -11.06
C TYR A 3 11.80 -38.62 -11.64
N PHE A 4 12.45 -38.62 -12.82
CA PHE A 4 12.83 -37.38 -13.50
C PHE A 4 11.60 -36.60 -14.01
N VAL A 5 10.62 -37.29 -14.58
CA VAL A 5 9.36 -36.67 -15.02
C VAL A 5 8.57 -36.14 -13.83
N TYR A 6 8.49 -36.91 -12.73
CA TYR A 6 7.85 -36.48 -11.48
C TYR A 6 8.47 -35.21 -10.91
N GLN A 7 9.81 -35.12 -10.85
CA GLN A 7 10.52 -33.92 -10.39
C GLN A 7 10.30 -32.72 -11.32
N LYS A 8 10.22 -32.93 -12.65
CA LYS A 8 9.88 -31.86 -13.59
C LYS A 8 8.45 -31.34 -13.38
N CYS A 9 7.48 -32.23 -13.17
CA CYS A 9 6.10 -31.85 -12.87
C CYS A 9 6.01 -31.06 -11.56
N LEU A 10 6.67 -31.51 -10.50
CA LEU A 10 6.73 -30.78 -9.23
C LEU A 10 7.36 -29.40 -9.39
N ASN A 11 8.44 -29.27 -10.15
CA ASN A 11 9.07 -27.97 -10.44
C ASN A 11 8.17 -27.03 -11.24
N ILE A 12 7.41 -27.54 -12.21
CA ILE A 12 6.45 -26.75 -13.00
C ILE A 12 5.28 -26.30 -12.11
N ILE A 13 4.71 -27.23 -11.33
CA ILE A 13 3.65 -26.91 -10.37
C ILE A 13 4.17 -25.90 -9.36
N HIS A 14 5.36 -26.08 -8.81
CA HIS A 14 5.97 -25.13 -7.88
C HIS A 14 6.17 -23.75 -8.53
N ARG A 15 6.67 -23.65 -9.76
CA ARG A 15 6.80 -22.38 -10.50
C ARG A 15 5.44 -21.70 -10.75
N ILE A 16 4.42 -22.46 -11.14
CA ILE A 16 3.07 -21.92 -11.40
C ILE A 16 2.39 -21.47 -10.11
N THR A 17 2.61 -22.21 -9.03
CA THR A 17 1.96 -21.97 -7.73
C THR A 17 2.79 -21.16 -6.74
N HIS A 18 3.98 -20.68 -7.12
CA HIS A 18 4.84 -19.91 -6.21
C HIS A 18 4.16 -18.62 -5.71
N SER A 19 3.18 -18.12 -6.47
CA SER A 19 2.34 -16.98 -6.12
C SER A 19 1.15 -17.33 -5.21
N ILE A 20 0.89 -18.61 -4.97
CA ILE A 20 -0.26 -19.10 -4.19
C ILE A 20 0.26 -19.75 -2.92
N ASP A 21 -0.05 -19.15 -1.77
CA ASP A 21 0.27 -19.73 -0.47
C ASP A 21 -0.48 -21.05 -0.27
N LYS A 22 0.24 -22.16 -0.45
CA LYS A 22 -0.25 -23.52 -0.21
C LYS A 22 -0.22 -23.95 1.26
N SER A 23 0.49 -23.20 2.09
CA SER A 23 0.64 -23.51 3.52
C SER A 23 -0.45 -22.88 4.39
N PHE A 24 -1.31 -22.05 3.78
CA PHE A 24 -2.24 -21.15 4.44
C PHE A 24 -1.56 -20.17 5.43
N SER A 25 -0.23 -20.07 5.43
CA SER A 25 0.54 -19.19 6.31
C SER A 25 0.23 -17.71 6.06
N LEU A 26 0.14 -17.31 4.79
CA LEU A 26 -0.22 -15.96 4.38
C LEU A 26 -1.66 -15.67 4.79
N ASN A 27 -2.59 -16.58 4.50
CA ASN A 27 -4.00 -16.43 4.90
C ASN A 27 -4.10 -16.25 6.41
N CYS A 28 -3.58 -17.19 7.20
CA CYS A 28 -3.56 -17.12 8.66
C CYS A 28 -2.94 -15.81 9.18
N LYS A 29 -1.87 -15.33 8.52
CA LYS A 29 -1.27 -14.03 8.83
C LYS A 29 -2.22 -12.87 8.55
N MET A 30 -2.91 -12.86 7.41
CA MET A 30 -3.92 -11.84 7.09
C MET A 30 -5.04 -11.81 8.12
N GLN A 31 -5.61 -12.97 8.48
CA GLN A 31 -6.69 -13.03 9.48
C GLN A 31 -6.20 -12.60 10.87
N LYS A 32 -4.99 -13.03 11.26
CA LYS A 32 -4.38 -12.60 12.52
C LYS A 32 -4.19 -11.09 12.57
N ASN A 33 -3.64 -10.49 11.51
CA ASN A 33 -3.47 -9.04 11.41
C ASN A 33 -4.81 -8.31 11.45
N PHE A 34 -5.81 -8.79 10.70
CA PHE A 34 -7.16 -8.24 10.73
C PHE A 34 -7.77 -8.21 12.14
N LEU A 35 -7.67 -9.31 12.90
CA LEU A 35 -8.16 -9.36 14.27
C LEU A 35 -7.42 -8.38 15.19
N PHE A 36 -6.11 -8.18 15.00
CA PHE A 36 -5.36 -7.17 15.76
C PHE A 36 -5.75 -5.74 15.39
N ASN A 37 -6.05 -5.50 14.12
CA ASN A 37 -6.39 -4.17 13.62
C ASN A 37 -7.87 -3.82 13.84
N LEU A 38 -8.71 -4.80 14.17
CA LEU A 38 -10.15 -4.63 14.35
C LEU A 38 -10.53 -3.46 15.30
N PRO A 39 -9.89 -3.24 16.47
CA PRO A 39 -10.20 -2.09 17.32
C PRO A 39 -9.96 -0.74 16.63
N TYR A 40 -8.91 -0.65 15.79
CA TYR A 40 -8.63 0.55 15.01
C TYR A 40 -9.66 0.72 13.91
N THR A 41 -9.93 -0.34 13.13
CA THR A 41 -10.94 -0.32 12.06
C THR A 41 -12.33 0.11 12.56
N LEU A 42 -12.72 -0.28 13.78
CA LEU A 42 -14.00 0.10 14.37
C LEU A 42 -14.02 1.51 14.96
N LYS A 43 -12.87 2.04 15.38
CA LYS A 43 -12.73 3.36 15.99
C LYS A 43 -12.52 4.46 14.94
N ASP A 44 -11.79 4.12 13.89
CA ASP A 44 -11.37 5.05 12.86
C ASP A 44 -12.53 5.42 11.93
N PHE A 45 -12.31 6.48 11.17
CA PHE A 45 -13.27 6.96 10.20
C PHE A 45 -13.60 5.87 9.15
N PRO A 46 -14.89 5.50 8.95
CA PRO A 46 -15.23 4.40 8.07
C PRO A 46 -14.78 4.68 6.63
N PHE A 47 -14.11 3.73 5.99
CA PHE A 47 -13.70 3.85 4.59
C PHE A 47 -14.88 4.14 3.65
N GLN A 48 -16.07 3.65 3.97
CA GLN A 48 -17.27 3.99 3.20
C GLN A 48 -17.62 5.48 3.26
N ARG A 49 -17.40 6.12 4.42
CA ARG A 49 -17.56 7.56 4.58
C ARG A 49 -16.49 8.31 3.78
N PHE A 50 -15.26 7.80 3.72
CA PHE A 50 -14.20 8.34 2.86
C PHE A 50 -14.62 8.37 1.40
N ILE A 51 -15.16 7.24 0.91
CA ILE A 51 -15.68 7.14 -0.45
C ILE A 51 -16.80 8.16 -0.64
N CYS A 52 -17.81 8.19 0.24
CA CYS A 52 -18.94 9.11 0.12
C CYS A 52 -18.51 10.58 0.11
N GLU A 53 -17.56 10.96 0.97
CA GLU A 53 -17.07 12.33 1.08
C GLU A 53 -16.19 12.73 -0.10
N ASN A 54 -15.56 11.81 -0.82
CA ASN A 54 -14.68 12.14 -1.95
C ASN A 54 -15.30 11.83 -3.32
N LYS A 55 -16.42 11.10 -3.34
CA LYS A 55 -17.14 10.75 -4.57
C LYS A 55 -17.59 12.01 -5.29
N CYS A 56 -17.29 12.08 -6.58
CA CYS A 56 -17.64 13.19 -7.47
C CYS A 56 -17.07 14.57 -7.10
N LYS A 57 -16.17 14.69 -6.11
CA LYS A 57 -15.51 15.96 -5.77
C LYS A 57 -14.31 16.26 -6.66
N ASN A 58 -13.57 15.23 -7.03
CA ASN A 58 -12.35 15.36 -7.82
C ASN A 58 -12.63 15.05 -9.29
N LYS A 59 -12.30 15.98 -10.18
CA LYS A 59 -12.48 15.81 -11.64
C LYS A 59 -11.42 14.90 -12.25
N SER A 60 -10.22 14.92 -11.68
CA SER A 60 -9.06 14.18 -12.18
C SER A 60 -8.23 13.62 -11.03
N VAL A 61 -7.81 12.37 -11.17
CA VAL A 61 -7.05 11.63 -10.16
C VAL A 61 -5.86 10.96 -10.84
N ILE A 62 -4.71 10.98 -10.17
CA ILE A 62 -3.51 10.27 -10.59
C ILE A 62 -3.19 9.21 -9.55
N VAL A 63 -3.09 7.95 -10.00
CA VAL A 63 -2.60 6.84 -9.16
C VAL A 63 -1.17 6.53 -9.58
N VAL A 64 -0.24 6.72 -8.66
CA VAL A 64 1.19 6.53 -8.88
C VAL A 64 1.60 5.14 -8.39
N CYS A 65 2.01 4.30 -9.34
CA CYS A 65 2.50 2.94 -9.07
C CYS A 65 4.01 2.84 -9.30
N ALA A 66 4.65 1.90 -8.61
CA ALA A 66 6.09 1.66 -8.77
C ALA A 66 6.37 1.02 -10.13
N GLY A 67 6.96 1.79 -11.04
CA GLY A 67 7.36 1.32 -12.37
C GLY A 67 8.51 2.15 -12.93
N PRO A 68 9.34 1.60 -13.82
CA PRO A 68 10.51 2.30 -14.37
C PRO A 68 10.15 3.55 -15.18
N SER A 69 8.91 3.63 -15.68
CA SER A 69 8.38 4.78 -16.40
C SER A 69 8.08 5.98 -15.49
N LEU A 70 7.98 5.80 -14.17
CA LEU A 70 7.62 6.86 -13.23
C LEU A 70 8.60 8.03 -13.27
N ASN A 71 9.89 7.76 -13.44
CA ASN A 71 10.93 8.79 -13.52
C ASN A 71 10.67 9.81 -14.62
N LYS A 72 10.05 9.39 -15.73
CA LYS A 72 9.73 10.26 -16.87
C LYS A 72 8.58 11.23 -16.56
N GLN A 73 7.81 10.97 -15.52
CA GLN A 73 6.60 11.72 -15.18
C GLN A 73 6.83 12.71 -14.03
N PHE A 74 7.99 12.73 -13.37
CA PHE A 74 8.19 13.58 -12.19
C PHE A 74 8.04 15.06 -12.47
N GLU A 75 8.54 15.57 -13.60
CA GLU A 75 8.38 16.98 -13.95
C GLU A 75 6.90 17.36 -14.13
N LEU A 76 6.14 16.53 -14.86
CA LEU A 76 4.71 16.74 -15.07
C LEU A 76 3.91 16.62 -13.77
N LEU A 77 4.20 15.61 -12.95
CA LEU A 77 3.54 15.41 -11.66
C LEU A 77 3.80 16.62 -10.75
N LYS A 78 5.04 17.08 -10.67
CA LYS A 78 5.41 18.23 -9.83
C LYS A 78 4.75 19.52 -10.30
N ALA A 79 4.69 19.75 -11.61
CA ALA A 79 4.11 20.96 -12.20
C ALA A 79 2.58 21.04 -12.05
N ASN A 80 1.90 19.89 -11.95
CA ASN A 80 0.44 19.83 -11.91
C ASN A 80 -0.10 19.26 -10.58
N GLN A 81 0.72 19.09 -9.54
CA GLN A 81 0.29 18.40 -8.31
C GLN A 81 -0.87 19.09 -7.58
N ASP A 82 -1.05 20.40 -7.78
CA ASP A 82 -2.14 21.15 -7.16
C ASP A 82 -3.47 21.02 -7.94
N ASP A 83 -3.41 20.57 -9.19
CA ASP A 83 -4.58 20.40 -10.07
C ASP A 83 -5.18 18.98 -10.02
N TYR A 84 -4.43 18.01 -9.47
CA TYR A 84 -4.80 16.60 -9.45
C TYR A 84 -4.73 16.05 -8.04
N VAL A 85 -5.66 15.15 -7.71
CA VAL A 85 -5.53 14.35 -6.50
C VAL A 85 -4.58 13.18 -6.76
N ILE A 86 -3.52 13.10 -5.97
CA ILE A 86 -2.45 12.10 -6.15
C ILE A 86 -2.58 11.01 -5.09
N PHE A 87 -2.77 9.78 -5.57
CA PHE A 87 -2.67 8.56 -4.78
C PHE A 87 -1.30 7.94 -4.99
N SER A 88 -0.61 7.65 -3.89
CA SER A 88 0.65 6.90 -3.88
C SER A 88 0.46 5.53 -3.23
N LEU A 89 1.24 4.56 -3.64
CA LEU A 89 1.41 3.29 -2.94
C LEU A 89 2.63 3.34 -2.00
N ASP A 90 2.78 2.31 -1.16
CA ASP A 90 3.90 2.12 -0.23
C ASP A 90 5.26 2.49 -0.86
N ALA A 91 5.66 1.78 -1.91
CA ALA A 91 6.98 1.90 -2.51
C ALA A 91 7.22 3.23 -3.25
N THR A 92 6.16 3.91 -3.68
CA THR A 92 6.27 5.17 -4.42
C THR A 92 6.31 6.38 -3.50
N TYR A 93 5.78 6.28 -2.28
CA TYR A 93 5.61 7.44 -1.41
C TYR A 93 6.93 8.15 -1.11
N LYS A 94 7.91 7.40 -0.59
CA LYS A 94 9.25 7.95 -0.31
C LYS A 94 9.94 8.52 -1.57
N THR A 95 9.70 7.92 -2.73
CA THR A 95 10.26 8.38 -4.00
C THR A 95 9.64 9.70 -4.46
N LEU A 96 8.33 9.86 -4.30
CA LEU A 96 7.61 11.10 -4.62
C LEU A 96 8.08 12.25 -3.72
N LEU A 97 8.17 12.01 -2.40
CA LEU A 97 8.67 13.01 -1.46
C LEU A 97 10.09 13.49 -1.81
N LYS A 98 11.00 12.57 -2.18
CA LYS A 98 12.36 12.93 -2.63
C LYS A 98 12.39 13.84 -3.86
N ASN A 99 11.35 13.79 -4.70
CA ASN A 99 11.20 14.61 -5.89
C ASN A 99 10.31 15.85 -5.66
N ASN A 100 9.95 16.17 -4.41
CA ASN A 100 9.07 17.27 -4.04
C ASN A 100 7.68 17.16 -4.68
N ILE A 101 7.13 15.94 -4.70
CA ILE A 101 5.76 15.64 -5.07
C ILE A 101 5.08 15.12 -3.80
N TYR A 102 3.96 15.74 -3.42
CA TYR A 102 3.30 15.49 -2.14
C TYR A 102 1.92 14.86 -2.37
N PRO A 103 1.79 13.52 -2.24
CA PRO A 103 0.52 12.84 -2.43
C PRO A 103 -0.55 13.31 -1.45
N ASP A 104 -1.81 13.27 -1.86
CA ASP A 104 -2.96 13.47 -0.98
C ASP A 104 -3.30 12.22 -0.18
N PHE A 105 -3.08 11.06 -0.80
CA PHE A 105 -3.42 9.75 -0.23
C PHE A 105 -2.27 8.77 -0.40
N VAL A 106 -2.03 7.97 0.64
CA VAL A 106 -1.06 6.86 0.60
C VAL A 106 -1.77 5.56 0.95
N PHE A 107 -1.77 4.61 0.01
CA PHE A 107 -2.37 3.29 0.18
C PHE A 107 -1.34 2.25 0.61
N SER A 108 -1.69 1.48 1.64
CA SER A 108 -0.90 0.35 2.12
C SER A 108 -1.74 -0.91 2.22
N MET A 109 -1.33 -1.99 1.56
CA MET A 109 -2.08 -3.24 1.50
C MET A 109 -1.25 -4.48 1.82
N ASP A 110 0.07 -4.35 1.85
CA ASP A 110 0.94 -5.50 2.00
C ASP A 110 0.97 -5.98 3.47
N VAL A 111 0.74 -7.28 3.64
CA VAL A 111 0.66 -7.94 4.94
C VAL A 111 2.02 -8.26 5.54
N GLN A 112 3.10 -8.00 4.81
CA GLN A 112 4.46 -8.24 5.27
C GLN A 112 4.96 -7.11 6.19
N GLU A 113 5.58 -7.51 7.30
CA GLU A 113 6.22 -6.56 8.24
C GLU A 113 7.24 -5.66 7.53
N LYS A 114 7.89 -6.18 6.48
CA LYS A 114 8.90 -5.46 5.71
C LYS A 114 8.39 -4.15 5.12
N CYS A 115 7.09 -4.00 4.89
CA CYS A 115 6.54 -2.78 4.31
C CYS A 115 6.69 -1.54 5.19
N LYS A 116 6.95 -1.71 6.49
CA LYS A 116 7.33 -0.59 7.37
C LYS A 116 8.52 0.22 6.86
N CYS A 117 9.46 -0.42 6.12
CA CYS A 117 10.66 0.24 5.63
C CYS A 117 10.38 1.37 4.62
N PHE A 118 9.20 1.37 3.98
CA PHE A 118 8.78 2.44 3.09
C PHE A 118 8.41 3.73 3.85
N TYR A 119 8.11 3.62 5.14
CA TYR A 119 7.67 4.71 6.02
C TYR A 119 8.75 5.16 7.01
N GLU A 120 9.91 4.51 7.02
CA GLU A 120 11.09 4.89 7.79
C GLU A 120 11.89 5.97 7.04
N ASP A 121 12.47 6.94 7.76
CA ASP A 121 13.31 8.02 7.23
C ASP A 121 12.67 8.76 6.04
N LEU A 122 11.41 9.16 6.18
CA LEU A 122 10.69 9.91 5.16
C LEU A 122 11.29 11.32 5.03
N PRO A 123 11.47 11.84 3.79
CA PRO A 123 11.80 13.25 3.59
C PRO A 123 10.74 14.19 4.18
N TYR A 124 11.11 15.45 4.36
CA TYR A 124 10.17 16.47 4.80
C TYR A 124 8.95 16.53 3.87
N ASN A 125 7.77 16.57 4.48
CA ASN A 125 6.50 16.67 3.79
C ASN A 125 5.70 17.86 4.34
N PRO A 126 5.48 18.94 3.56
CA PRO A 126 4.67 20.08 3.99
C PRO A 126 3.16 19.76 4.01
N LYS A 127 2.73 18.68 3.33
CA LYS A 127 1.32 18.28 3.17
C LYS A 127 1.18 16.80 3.55
N GLU A 128 0.90 16.55 4.84
CA GLU A 128 0.71 15.18 5.32
C GLU A 128 -0.48 14.52 4.58
N PRO A 129 -0.30 13.33 3.97
CA PRO A 129 -1.37 12.63 3.29
C PRO A 129 -2.31 11.95 4.28
N ILE A 130 -3.48 11.56 3.80
CA ILE A 130 -4.33 10.60 4.50
C ILE A 130 -3.86 9.19 4.13
N TYR A 131 -3.53 8.39 5.14
CA TYR A 131 -3.12 6.99 4.93
C TYR A 131 -4.34 6.08 4.89
N ILE A 132 -4.42 5.23 3.86
CA ILE A 132 -5.51 4.26 3.68
C ILE A 132 -4.91 2.87 3.77
N LEU A 133 -5.25 2.16 4.85
CA LEU A 133 -4.62 0.90 5.25
C LEU A 133 -5.58 -0.26 5.03
N SER A 134 -5.11 -1.37 4.49
CA SER A 134 -5.86 -2.62 4.53
C SER A 134 -6.00 -3.09 5.97
N GLY A 135 -7.18 -3.64 6.32
CA GLY A 135 -7.38 -4.33 7.60
C GLY A 135 -6.34 -5.42 7.90
N ALA A 136 -5.69 -5.99 6.90
CA ALA A 136 -4.69 -7.07 7.06
C ALA A 136 -3.23 -6.59 7.22
N ILE A 137 -2.98 -5.29 7.30
CA ILE A 137 -1.62 -4.73 7.41
C ILE A 137 -0.90 -5.23 8.67
N ASP A 138 0.43 -5.38 8.61
CA ASP A 138 1.20 -5.77 9.78
C ASP A 138 1.20 -4.66 10.86
N LYS A 139 1.04 -5.07 12.12
CA LYS A 139 1.02 -4.18 13.29
C LYS A 139 2.23 -3.24 13.38
N ALA A 140 3.39 -3.63 12.84
CA ALA A 140 4.58 -2.79 12.87
C ALA A 140 4.36 -1.48 12.09
N LEU A 141 3.66 -1.55 10.96
CA LEU A 141 3.31 -0.36 10.18
C LEU A 141 2.23 0.47 10.87
N VAL A 142 1.21 -0.17 11.46
CA VAL A 142 0.18 0.53 12.25
C VAL A 142 0.83 1.39 13.34
N LYS A 143 1.80 0.85 14.08
CA LYS A 143 2.51 1.60 15.14
C LYS A 143 3.28 2.82 14.64
N ILE A 144 3.86 2.75 13.44
CA ILE A 144 4.51 3.91 12.83
C ILE A 144 3.47 4.99 12.53
N LEU A 145 2.33 4.58 11.99
CA LEU A 145 1.26 5.47 11.56
C LEU A 145 0.35 5.95 12.71
N GLU A 146 0.33 5.28 13.86
CA GLU A 146 -0.36 5.75 15.09
C GLU A 146 0.15 7.12 15.54
N SER A 147 1.42 7.43 15.26
CA SER A 147 1.99 8.75 15.53
C SER A 147 1.51 9.83 14.55
N LYS A 148 0.87 9.43 13.45
CA LYS A 148 0.32 10.30 12.40
C LYS A 148 -1.18 10.50 12.65
N LYS A 149 -1.67 11.72 12.41
CA LYS A 149 -3.03 12.13 12.82
C LYS A 149 -4.15 11.49 12.01
N ASP A 150 -3.91 11.19 10.73
CA ASP A 150 -4.99 10.89 9.78
C ASP A 150 -4.71 9.60 8.99
N PHE A 151 -5.17 8.46 9.52
CA PHE A 151 -5.25 7.21 8.78
C PHE A 151 -6.64 6.56 8.92
N CYS A 152 -7.03 5.76 7.93
CA CYS A 152 -8.26 4.98 7.96
C CYS A 152 -8.01 3.55 7.45
N PHE A 153 -8.78 2.60 7.97
CA PHE A 153 -8.77 1.22 7.50
C PHE A 153 -9.86 0.98 6.45
N GLY A 154 -9.49 0.37 5.32
CA GLY A 154 -10.36 -0.01 4.21
C GLY A 154 -10.32 -1.50 3.86
#